data_AF-A0A8C2FIN2-F1
#
_entry.id   AF-A0A8C2FIN2-F1
#
_cell.length_a   1.000
_cell.length_b   1.000
_cell.length_c   1.000
_cell.angle_alpha   90.00
_cell.angle_beta   90.00
_cell.angle_gamma   90.00
#
_symmetry.space_group_name_H-M   'P 1'
#
loop_
_entity.id
_entity.type
_entity.pdbx_description
1 polymer ?
#
loop_
_entity_poly.entity_id
_entity_poly.type
_entity_poly.pdbx_seq_one_letter_code
_entity_poly.pdbx_strand_id
1 'polypeptide(L)'
;MSGLIVGILLVPQSIAYSLLAEQDPIYGLYTSFFASIIYALLGTSRHISVGMFGVLCLLVGQVVDRELTLAGYPSDTNQTTLGNVDNSTGPICDRSCYAVMVAATLTFTAGVYQVLMGLLQVGFVSVYLSDSLLSGFATGASLTILTSQIKYFLGLHLPRVQGWGSLIKTWISLFKNLGHTNLCDLVTSVLCLLVLVPTKELNDRFKANFPTGLSYPISLLT
;
A
#
# COMPACT_ATOMS: atom_id res chain seq x y z
N MET A 1 -9.38 10.39 -22.96
CA MET A 1 -8.34 9.34 -23.01
C MET A 1 -7.59 9.19 -21.68
N SER A 2 -7.12 10.26 -21.04
CA SER A 2 -6.33 10.18 -19.79
C SER A 2 -7.01 9.46 -18.62
N GLY A 3 -8.32 9.69 -18.39
CA GLY A 3 -9.05 9.02 -17.30
C GLY A 3 -9.20 7.51 -17.47
N LEU A 4 -9.35 7.03 -18.71
CA LEU A 4 -9.41 5.59 -19.02
C LEU A 4 -8.07 4.92 -18.71
N ILE A 5 -6.97 5.55 -19.11
CA ILE A 5 -5.62 5.06 -18.83
C ILE A 5 -5.40 5.02 -17.32
N VAL A 6 -5.61 6.14 -16.61
CA VAL A 6 -5.45 6.19 -15.15
C VAL A 6 -6.30 5.13 -14.44
N GLY A 7 -7.56 4.94 -14.84
CA GLY A 7 -8.42 3.91 -14.27
C GLY A 7 -7.89 2.49 -14.46
N ILE A 8 -7.37 2.17 -15.65
CA ILE A 8 -6.76 0.86 -15.94
C ILE A 8 -5.51 0.61 -15.07
N LEU A 9 -4.70 1.64 -14.83
CA LEU A 9 -3.49 1.54 -13.97
C LEU A 9 -3.83 1.39 -12.49
N LEU A 10 -4.96 1.97 -12.09
CA LEU A 10 -5.33 2.02 -10.68
C LEU A 10 -5.78 0.66 -10.15
N VAL A 11 -6.22 -0.26 -11.01
CA VAL A 11 -6.69 -1.60 -10.64
C VAL A 11 -5.56 -2.45 -10.03
N PRO A 12 -4.46 -2.77 -10.75
CA PRO A 12 -3.36 -3.56 -10.17
C PRO A 12 -2.69 -2.82 -9.00
N GLN A 13 -2.55 -1.49 -9.10
CA GLN A 13 -1.97 -0.67 -8.03
C GLN A 13 -2.78 -0.76 -6.72
N SER A 14 -4.12 -0.68 -6.80
CA SER A 14 -4.99 -0.76 -5.61
C SER A 14 -4.95 -2.15 -4.96
N ILE A 15 -4.89 -3.20 -5.78
CA ILE A 15 -4.74 -4.59 -5.30
C ILE A 15 -3.43 -4.73 -4.51
N ALA A 16 -2.32 -4.27 -5.08
CA ALA A 16 -1.02 -4.32 -4.42
C ALA A 16 -1.04 -3.54 -3.10
N TYR A 17 -1.58 -2.33 -3.08
CA TYR A 17 -1.60 -1.50 -1.88
C TYR A 17 -2.53 -1.99 -0.77
N SER A 18 -3.61 -2.68 -1.10
CA SER A 18 -4.48 -3.35 -0.09
C SER A 18 -3.71 -4.43 0.68
N LEU A 19 -2.86 -5.20 -0.01
CA LEU A 19 -2.02 -6.22 0.62
C LEU A 19 -0.98 -5.60 1.57
N LEU A 20 -0.49 -4.38 1.27
CA LEU A 20 0.40 -3.66 2.17
C LEU A 20 -0.33 -3.19 3.44
N ALA A 21 -1.61 -2.81 3.31
CA ALA A 21 -2.49 -2.41 4.40
C ALA A 21 -3.06 -3.57 5.23
N GLU A 22 -2.66 -4.82 4.92
CA GLU A 22 -3.12 -6.03 5.61
C GLU A 22 -4.63 -6.28 5.46
N GLN A 23 -5.18 -5.90 4.31
CA GLN A 23 -6.59 -6.09 3.96
C GLN A 23 -6.75 -6.89 2.67
N ASP A 24 -7.87 -7.60 2.57
CA ASP A 24 -8.19 -8.36 1.36
C ASP A 24 -8.25 -7.44 0.12
N PRO A 25 -7.70 -7.86 -1.04
CA PRO A 25 -7.60 -7.03 -2.25
C PRO A 25 -8.89 -6.35 -2.71
N ILE A 26 -10.03 -6.96 -2.40
CA ILE A 26 -11.36 -6.49 -2.79
C ILE A 26 -11.65 -5.11 -2.16
N TYR A 27 -11.21 -4.87 -0.92
CA TYR A 27 -11.41 -3.61 -0.22
C TYR A 27 -10.60 -2.45 -0.82
N GLY A 28 -9.41 -2.75 -1.35
CA GLY A 28 -8.60 -1.77 -2.09
C GLY A 28 -9.28 -1.27 -3.36
N LEU A 29 -10.01 -2.15 -4.06
CA LEU A 29 -10.76 -1.78 -5.26
C LEU A 29 -12.00 -0.95 -4.92
N TYR A 30 -12.72 -1.30 -3.84
CA TYR A 30 -13.88 -0.52 -3.40
C TYR A 30 -13.49 0.89 -2.97
N THR A 31 -12.46 1.01 -2.13
CA THR A 31 -12.01 2.31 -1.62
C THR A 31 -11.56 3.24 -2.74
N SER A 32 -10.80 2.75 -3.72
CA SER A 32 -10.32 3.59 -4.82
C SER A 32 -11.41 4.01 -5.82
N PHE A 33 -12.37 3.12 -6.10
CA PHE A 33 -13.52 3.43 -6.95
C PHE A 33 -14.41 4.51 -6.31
N PHE A 34 -14.81 4.32 -5.05
CA PHE A 34 -15.65 5.28 -4.34
C PHE A 34 -14.94 6.60 -4.08
N ALA A 35 -13.66 6.59 -3.70
CA ALA A 35 -12.87 7.82 -3.50
C ALA A 35 -12.80 8.67 -4.77
N SER A 36 -12.64 8.04 -5.94
CA SER A 36 -12.59 8.73 -7.24
C SER A 36 -13.92 9.41 -7.57
N ILE A 37 -15.06 8.75 -7.32
CA ILE A 37 -16.40 9.31 -7.54
C ILE A 37 -16.67 10.49 -6.60
N ILE A 38 -16.36 10.32 -5.31
CA ILE A 38 -16.56 11.36 -4.30
C ILE A 38 -15.70 12.59 -4.64
N TYR A 39 -14.43 12.39 -5.01
CA TYR A 39 -13.56 13.48 -5.43
C TYR A 39 -14.03 14.16 -6.72
N ALA A 40 -14.59 13.41 -7.68
CA ALA A 40 -15.12 14.01 -8.91
C ALA A 40 -16.31 14.94 -8.66
N LEU A 41 -17.12 14.68 -7.62
CA LEU A 41 -18.27 15.52 -7.26
C LEU A 41 -17.90 16.72 -6.39
N LEU A 42 -16.98 16.56 -5.43
CA LEU A 42 -16.64 17.60 -4.45
C LEU A 42 -15.32 18.33 -4.75
N GLY A 43 -14.53 17.85 -5.71
CA GLY A 43 -13.18 18.34 -6.00
C GLY A 43 -13.16 19.69 -6.69
N THR A 44 -12.31 20.60 -6.20
CA THR A 44 -12.11 21.94 -6.77
C THR A 44 -11.12 21.95 -7.94
N SER A 45 -10.29 20.91 -8.10
CA SER A 45 -9.27 20.81 -9.14
C SER A 45 -9.56 19.70 -10.14
N ARG A 46 -9.59 20.07 -11.43
CA ARG A 46 -9.98 19.19 -12.55
C ARG A 46 -8.83 18.30 -13.07
N HIS A 47 -7.61 18.48 -12.56
CA HIS A 47 -6.41 17.82 -13.06
C HIS A 47 -5.78 16.81 -12.09
N ILE A 48 -6.16 16.83 -10.81
CA ILE A 48 -5.63 15.90 -9.83
C ILE A 48 -6.59 14.73 -9.65
N SER A 49 -6.06 13.52 -9.64
CA SER A 49 -6.82 12.30 -9.37
C SER A 49 -6.46 11.84 -7.95
N VAL A 50 -7.48 11.69 -7.11
CA VAL A 50 -7.32 11.16 -5.75
C VAL A 50 -7.45 9.65 -5.79
N GLY A 51 -6.48 8.96 -5.20
CA GLY A 51 -6.45 7.49 -5.13
C GLY A 51 -5.59 7.00 -3.96
N MET A 52 -5.35 5.70 -3.93
CA MET A 52 -4.56 5.05 -2.89
C MET A 52 -3.07 5.38 -3.05
N PHE A 53 -2.42 5.81 -1.95
CA PHE A 53 -0.98 6.06 -1.89
C PHE A 53 -0.28 4.99 -1.04
N GLY A 54 0.84 4.46 -1.53
CA GLY A 54 1.57 3.38 -0.86
C GLY A 54 2.01 3.73 0.58
N VAL A 55 2.38 4.98 0.84
CA VAL A 55 2.77 5.44 2.19
C VAL A 55 1.59 5.39 3.16
N LEU A 56 0.41 5.84 2.73
CA LEU A 56 -0.80 5.80 3.56
C LEU A 56 -1.20 4.36 3.87
N CYS A 57 -1.10 3.46 2.88
CA CYS A 57 -1.42 2.04 3.06
C CYS A 57 -0.46 1.37 4.04
N LEU A 58 0.83 1.70 4.00
CA LEU A 58 1.78 1.23 5.00
C LEU A 58 1.46 1.77 6.40
N LEU A 59 1.17 3.06 6.54
CA LEU A 59 0.83 3.63 7.85
C LEU A 59 -0.42 2.99 8.44
N VAL A 60 -1.48 2.82 7.64
CA VAL A 60 -2.70 2.12 8.06
C VAL A 60 -2.37 0.67 8.43
N GLY A 61 -1.62 -0.06 7.59
CA GLY A 61 -1.23 -1.44 7.86
C GLY A 61 -0.41 -1.60 9.15
N GLN A 62 0.47 -0.64 9.48
CA GLN A 62 1.19 -0.65 10.76
C GLN A 62 0.24 -0.45 11.95
N VAL A 63 -0.71 0.48 11.86
CA VAL A 63 -1.66 0.68 12.97
C VAL A 63 -2.59 -0.53 13.12
N VAL A 64 -3.09 -1.07 12.01
CA VAL A 64 -3.94 -2.27 11.99
C VAL A 64 -3.19 -3.46 12.61
N ASP A 65 -1.99 -3.79 12.15
CA ASP A 65 -1.15 -4.86 12.71
C ASP A 65 -0.88 -4.69 14.22
N ARG A 66 -0.72 -3.44 14.68
CA ARG A 66 -0.59 -3.12 16.11
C ARG A 66 -1.84 -3.53 16.89
N GLU A 67 -3.01 -3.08 16.44
CA GLU A 67 -4.28 -3.33 17.12
C GLU A 67 -4.65 -4.83 17.07
N LEU A 68 -4.33 -5.52 15.97
CA LEU A 68 -4.51 -6.98 15.87
C LEU A 68 -3.63 -7.75 16.86
N THR A 69 -2.38 -7.33 17.02
CA THR A 69 -1.46 -7.94 17.99
C THR A 69 -1.95 -7.71 19.43
N LEU A 70 -2.48 -6.51 19.73
CA LEU A 70 -3.06 -6.18 21.04
C LEU A 70 -4.36 -6.95 21.32
N ALA A 71 -5.18 -7.17 20.29
CA ALA A 71 -6.41 -7.95 20.37
C ALA A 71 -6.17 -9.46 20.49
N GLY A 72 -4.91 -9.92 20.41
CA GLY A 72 -4.57 -11.33 20.57
C GLY A 72 -4.81 -12.18 19.33
N TYR A 73 -4.77 -11.59 18.12
CA TYR A 73 -4.74 -12.32 16.85
C TYR A 73 -3.29 -12.56 16.40
N PRO A 74 -2.63 -13.66 16.79
CA PRO A 74 -1.29 -13.97 16.29
C PRO A 74 -1.30 -14.23 14.77
N SER A 75 -0.21 -13.86 14.09
CA SER A 75 -0.01 -14.04 12.64
C SER A 75 0.39 -15.46 12.23
N ASP A 76 0.41 -16.42 13.16
CA ASP A 76 0.80 -17.81 12.91
C ASP A 76 -0.42 -18.72 12.72
N THR A 77 -0.99 -18.71 11.51
CA THR A 77 -1.94 -19.75 11.11
C THR A 77 -1.19 -21.02 10.71
N ASN A 78 -0.73 -21.80 11.69
CA ASN A 78 -0.66 -23.25 11.53
C ASN A 78 -2.00 -23.83 12.00
N GLN A 79 -3.09 -23.55 11.27
CA GLN A 79 -4.36 -24.25 11.49
C GLN A 79 -4.26 -25.66 10.89
N THR A 80 -3.61 -26.55 11.62
CA THR A 80 -3.99 -27.96 11.69
C THR A 80 -4.76 -28.18 12.99
N THR A 81 -5.93 -27.55 13.10
CA THR A 81 -6.90 -27.90 14.14
C THR A 81 -8.15 -28.43 13.46
N LEU A 82 -8.09 -29.73 13.17
CA LEU A 82 -9.25 -30.61 13.08
C LEU A 82 -9.90 -30.64 14.49
N GLY A 83 -10.69 -29.63 14.82
CA GLY A 83 -11.30 -29.47 16.14
C GLY A 83 -12.72 -28.94 16.04
N ASN A 84 -13.67 -29.83 16.32
CA ASN A 84 -15.05 -29.64 16.77
C ASN A 84 -15.71 -28.26 16.60
N VAL A 85 -16.80 -28.29 15.84
CA VAL A 85 -17.93 -27.36 15.96
C VAL A 85 -18.55 -27.55 17.34
N ASP A 86 -18.20 -26.70 18.30
CA ASP A 86 -18.95 -26.56 19.56
C ASP A 86 -19.26 -25.08 19.83
N ASN A 87 -20.55 -24.88 20.09
CA ASN A 87 -21.31 -23.65 20.35
C ASN A 87 -20.57 -22.43 20.95
N SER A 88 -20.64 -21.31 20.21
CA SER A 88 -20.90 -19.95 20.69
C SER A 88 -20.06 -19.37 21.85
N THR A 89 -18.75 -19.23 21.65
CA THR A 89 -17.92 -18.10 22.14
C THR A 89 -16.67 -17.89 21.28
N GLY A 90 -16.81 -17.97 19.95
CA GLY A 90 -15.79 -17.46 19.04
C GLY A 90 -15.84 -15.93 19.01
N PRO A 91 -14.73 -15.22 18.72
CA PRO A 91 -14.79 -13.78 18.51
C PRO A 91 -15.82 -13.45 17.44
N ILE A 92 -16.60 -12.38 17.66
CA ILE A 92 -17.76 -11.98 16.83
C ILE A 92 -17.35 -11.65 15.38
N CYS A 93 -16.05 -11.46 15.12
CA CYS A 93 -15.48 -11.16 13.82
C CYS A 93 -14.09 -11.77 13.64
N ASP A 94 -13.85 -12.38 12.46
CA ASP A 94 -12.54 -12.90 12.04
C ASP A 94 -11.47 -11.80 11.94
N ARG A 95 -10.19 -12.22 11.83
CA ARG A 95 -9.01 -11.34 11.62
C ARG A 95 -9.29 -10.27 10.56
N SER A 96 -9.82 -10.67 9.40
CA SER A 96 -10.11 -9.75 8.29
C SER A 96 -11.22 -8.75 8.63
N CYS A 97 -12.29 -9.17 9.31
CA CYS A 97 -13.35 -8.25 9.73
C CYS A 97 -12.81 -7.22 10.75
N TYR A 98 -12.03 -7.68 11.72
CA TYR A 98 -11.43 -6.79 12.72
C TYR A 98 -10.45 -5.80 12.07
N ALA A 99 -9.62 -6.26 11.13
CA ALA A 99 -8.72 -5.40 10.35
C ALA A 99 -9.47 -4.29 9.59
N VAL A 100 -10.61 -4.64 8.96
CA VAL A 100 -11.46 -3.69 8.24
C VAL A 100 -12.13 -2.70 9.22
N MET A 101 -12.58 -3.16 10.38
CA MET A 101 -13.18 -2.30 11.41
C MET A 101 -12.17 -1.28 11.96
N VAL A 102 -10.95 -1.71 12.26
CA VAL A 102 -9.87 -0.82 12.72
C VAL A 102 -9.54 0.20 11.62
N ALA A 103 -9.36 -0.23 10.37
CA ALA A 103 -9.11 0.70 9.29
C ALA A 103 -10.26 1.69 9.09
N ALA A 104 -11.53 1.26 9.18
CA ALA A 104 -12.69 2.13 9.04
C ALA A 104 -12.73 3.20 10.13
N THR A 105 -12.45 2.84 11.39
CA THR A 105 -12.40 3.82 12.50
C THR A 105 -11.23 4.80 12.34
N LEU A 106 -10.07 4.33 11.86
CA LEU A 106 -8.93 5.19 11.54
C LEU A 106 -9.25 6.17 10.40
N THR A 107 -9.85 5.69 9.31
CA THR A 107 -10.25 6.54 8.16
C THR A 107 -11.32 7.53 8.56
N PHE A 108 -12.32 7.12 9.35
CA PHE A 108 -13.35 8.01 9.85
C PHE A 108 -12.75 9.12 10.71
N THR A 109 -11.86 8.77 11.65
CA THR A 109 -11.17 9.72 12.51
C THR A 109 -10.29 10.68 11.71
N ALA A 110 -9.54 10.16 10.73
CA ALA A 110 -8.74 10.98 9.82
C ALA A 110 -9.61 11.95 9.01
N GLY A 111 -10.80 11.53 8.56
CA GLY A 111 -11.77 12.37 7.89
C GLY A 111 -12.29 13.51 8.78
N VAL A 112 -12.63 13.21 10.05
CA VAL A 112 -13.01 14.23 11.03
C VAL A 112 -11.89 15.24 11.23
N TYR A 113 -10.64 14.78 11.39
CA TYR A 113 -9.48 15.68 11.48
C TYR A 113 -9.28 16.51 10.21
N GLN A 114 -9.50 15.95 9.02
CA GLN A 114 -9.38 16.66 7.75
C GLN A 114 -10.44 17.77 7.60
N VAL A 115 -11.69 17.50 8.01
CA VAL A 115 -12.76 18.50 8.05
C VAL A 115 -12.45 19.59 9.09
N LEU A 116 -11.99 19.21 10.28
CA LEU A 116 -11.62 20.15 11.33
C LEU A 116 -10.48 21.07 10.88
N MET A 117 -9.43 20.53 10.26
CA MET A 117 -8.30 21.30 9.73
C MET A 117 -8.73 22.19 8.55
N GLY A 118 -9.69 21.75 7.75
CA GLY A 118 -10.31 22.56 6.69
C GLY A 118 -11.10 23.75 7.24
N LEU A 119 -11.89 23.54 8.29
CA LEU A 119 -12.65 24.62 8.97
C LEU A 119 -11.74 25.62 9.67
N LEU A 120 -10.66 25.14 10.31
CA LEU A 120 -9.66 25.98 10.95
C LEU A 120 -8.70 26.64 9.93
N GLN A 121 -8.91 26.43 8.63
CA GLN A 121 -8.09 26.96 7.52
C GLN A 121 -6.58 26.76 7.72
N VAL A 122 -6.19 25.63 8.34
CA VAL A 122 -4.78 25.29 8.61
C VAL A 122 -4.01 25.00 7.30
N GLY A 123 -4.67 25.05 6.15
CA GLY A 123 -4.05 24.98 4.82
C GLY A 123 -2.92 26.00 4.62
N PHE A 124 -2.95 27.15 5.30
CA PHE A 124 -1.83 28.11 5.30
C PHE A 124 -0.53 27.49 5.87
N VAL A 125 -0.62 26.69 6.93
CA VAL A 125 0.54 26.03 7.56
C VAL A 125 1.18 25.01 6.62
N SER A 126 0.37 24.33 5.79
CA SER A 126 0.90 23.41 4.76
C SER A 126 1.74 24.12 3.71
N VAL A 127 1.50 25.41 3.45
CA VAL A 127 2.29 26.22 2.49
C VAL A 127 3.66 26.60 3.09
N TYR A 128 3.80 26.63 4.42
CA TYR A 128 5.08 26.87 5.09
C TYR A 128 5.97 25.65 5.24
N LEU A 129 5.45 24.45 4.91
CA LEU A 129 6.28 23.26 4.94
C LEU A 129 7.34 23.38 3.84
N SER A 130 8.61 23.52 4.23
CA SER A 130 9.69 23.71 3.26
C SER A 130 9.78 22.52 2.31
N ASP A 131 10.09 22.78 1.04
CA ASP A 131 10.31 21.74 0.03
C ASP A 131 11.34 20.69 0.47
N SER A 132 12.35 21.10 1.26
CA SER A 132 13.33 20.21 1.85
C SER A 132 12.73 19.19 2.83
N LEU A 133 11.71 19.57 3.61
CA LEU A 133 11.01 18.67 4.52
C LEU A 133 10.14 17.68 3.75
N LEU A 134 9.42 18.15 2.73
CA LEU A 134 8.57 17.29 1.90
C LEU A 134 9.41 16.29 1.07
N SER A 135 10.53 16.75 0.51
CA SER A 135 11.49 15.91 -0.22
C SER A 135 12.17 14.88 0.69
N GLY A 136 12.55 15.28 1.91
CA GLY A 136 13.10 14.38 2.92
C GLY A 136 12.08 13.32 3.36
N PHE A 137 10.84 13.73 3.63
CA PHE A 137 9.74 12.81 3.95
C PHE A 137 9.46 11.83 2.81
N ALA A 138 9.34 12.31 1.57
CA ALA A 138 9.11 11.47 0.40
C ALA A 138 10.24 10.45 0.18
N THR A 139 11.50 10.86 0.36
CA THR A 139 12.67 9.98 0.27
C THR A 139 12.67 8.92 1.37
N GLY A 140 12.38 9.30 2.62
CA GLY A 140 12.26 8.36 3.75
C GLY A 140 11.08 7.38 3.59
N ALA A 141 9.96 7.88 3.08
CA ALA A 141 8.79 7.05 2.80
C ALA A 141 9.06 6.07 1.66
N SER A 142 9.77 6.48 0.60
CA SER A 142 10.22 5.61 -0.48
C SER A 142 11.13 4.48 0.02
N LEU A 143 12.10 4.79 0.90
CA LEU A 143 12.97 3.78 1.52
C LEU A 143 12.17 2.77 2.37
N THR A 144 11.16 3.26 3.08
CA THR A 144 10.26 2.43 3.91
C THR A 144 9.40 1.51 3.05
N ILE A 145 8.89 2.01 1.91
CA ILE A 145 8.16 1.22 0.92
C ILE A 145 9.09 0.15 0.33
N LEU A 146 10.28 0.53 -0.12
CA LEU A 146 11.26 -0.41 -0.67
C LEU A 146 11.56 -1.54 0.31
N THR A 147 11.78 -1.21 1.59
CA THR A 147 12.03 -2.19 2.66
C THR A 147 10.82 -3.08 2.95
N SER A 148 9.60 -2.63 2.66
CA SER A 148 8.39 -3.45 2.80
C SER A 148 8.19 -4.37 1.60
N GLN A 149 8.46 -3.87 0.39
CA GLN A 149 8.33 -4.62 -0.87
C GLN A 149 9.43 -5.66 -1.06
N ILE A 150 10.64 -5.43 -0.55
CA ILE A 150 11.75 -6.40 -0.65
C ILE A 150 11.40 -7.72 0.05
N LYS A 151 10.55 -7.71 1.09
CA LYS A 151 10.11 -8.94 1.77
C LYS A 151 9.24 -9.80 0.87
N TYR A 152 8.30 -9.17 0.15
CA TYR A 152 7.46 -9.83 -0.85
C TYR A 152 8.29 -10.28 -2.07
N PHE A 153 9.29 -9.50 -2.47
CA PHE A 153 10.21 -9.84 -3.56
C PHE A 153 11.03 -11.10 -3.28
N LEU A 154 11.50 -11.28 -2.03
CA LEU A 154 12.28 -12.45 -1.63
C LEU A 154 11.40 -13.66 -1.28
N GLY A 155 10.08 -13.58 -1.31
CA GLY A 155 9.20 -14.72 -1.01
C GLY A 155 9.33 -15.26 0.42
N LEU A 156 9.83 -14.44 1.36
CA LEU A 156 9.98 -14.83 2.75
C LEU A 156 8.77 -14.33 3.56
N HIS A 157 7.98 -15.25 4.09
CA HIS A 157 6.95 -14.94 5.08
C HIS A 157 7.62 -14.63 6.43
N LEU A 158 8.07 -13.39 6.63
CA LEU A 158 8.48 -12.91 7.96
C LEU A 158 7.33 -12.16 8.61
N PRO A 159 7.04 -12.44 9.91
CA PRO A 159 6.13 -11.61 10.67
C PRO A 159 6.63 -10.17 10.69
N ARG A 160 5.69 -9.22 10.54
CA ARG A 160 5.98 -7.80 10.46
C ARG A 160 6.48 -7.33 11.83
N VAL A 161 7.80 -7.17 11.96
CA VAL A 161 8.39 -6.68 13.22
C VAL A 161 7.94 -5.24 13.45
N GLN A 162 7.31 -4.97 14.59
CA GLN A 162 6.82 -3.64 14.94
C GLN A 162 7.74 -2.94 15.95
N GLY A 163 7.86 -1.60 15.83
CA GLY A 163 8.58 -0.75 16.79
C GLY A 163 9.59 0.22 16.17
N TRP A 164 10.10 1.13 17.01
CA TRP A 164 11.17 2.07 16.63
C TRP A 164 12.41 1.27 16.22
N GLY A 165 12.85 1.42 14.97
CA GLY A 165 13.96 0.64 14.40
C GLY A 165 13.55 -0.66 13.70
N SER A 166 12.24 -0.87 13.44
CA SER A 166 11.72 -2.01 12.66
C SER A 166 12.42 -2.20 11.31
N LEU A 167 12.81 -1.12 10.62
CA LEU A 167 13.53 -1.18 9.35
C LEU A 167 14.88 -1.89 9.50
N ILE A 168 15.69 -1.49 10.50
CA ILE A 168 17.02 -2.06 10.73
C ILE A 168 16.89 -3.53 11.15
N LYS A 169 15.95 -3.85 12.05
CA LYS A 169 15.67 -5.24 12.46
C LYS A 169 15.21 -6.10 11.28
N THR A 170 14.35 -5.56 10.42
CA THR A 170 13.91 -6.22 9.19
C THR A 170 15.10 -6.54 8.30
N TRP A 171 15.99 -5.57 8.05
CA TRP A 171 17.19 -5.78 7.24
C TRP A 171 18.12 -6.85 7.82
N ILE A 172 18.38 -6.81 9.13
CA ILE A 172 19.19 -7.85 9.81
C ILE A 172 18.54 -9.23 9.66
N SER A 173 17.22 -9.33 9.85
CA SER A 173 16.48 -10.58 9.72
C SER A 173 16.46 -11.10 8.28
N LEU A 174 16.39 -10.22 7.28
CA LEU A 174 16.48 -10.57 5.86
C LEU A 174 17.84 -11.15 5.51
N PHE A 175 18.93 -10.51 5.94
CA PHE A 175 20.28 -11.02 5.68
C PHE A 175 20.54 -12.36 6.37
N LYS A 176 19.95 -12.59 7.54
CA LYS A 176 20.12 -13.86 8.27
C LYS A 176 19.33 -15.02 7.66
N ASN A 177 18.14 -14.76 7.12
CA ASN A 177 17.28 -15.77 6.48
C ASN A 177 17.50 -15.90 4.96
N LEU A 178 18.43 -15.14 4.38
CA LEU A 178 18.68 -15.11 2.94
C LEU A 178 19.00 -16.49 2.35
N GLY A 179 19.61 -17.38 3.15
CA GLY A 179 19.95 -18.75 2.75
C GLY A 179 18.77 -19.72 2.63
N HIS A 180 17.60 -19.40 3.19
CA HIS A 180 16.42 -20.29 3.18
C HIS A 180 15.28 -19.71 2.32
N THR A 181 15.66 -19.06 1.22
CA THR A 181 14.76 -18.37 0.30
C THR A 181 14.18 -19.35 -0.74
N ASN A 182 12.89 -19.22 -1.07
CA ASN A 182 12.31 -19.92 -2.21
C ASN A 182 12.94 -19.41 -3.51
N LEU A 183 13.79 -20.22 -4.13
CA LEU A 183 14.49 -19.85 -5.37
C LEU A 183 13.52 -19.53 -6.51
N CYS A 184 12.34 -20.16 -6.54
CA CYS A 184 11.33 -19.91 -7.56
C CYS A 184 10.80 -18.47 -7.52
N ASP A 185 10.38 -17.96 -6.34
CA ASP A 185 9.91 -16.57 -6.19
C ASP A 185 10.99 -15.55 -6.49
N LEU A 186 12.23 -15.85 -6.08
CA LEU A 186 13.37 -14.98 -6.36
C LEU A 186 13.66 -14.89 -7.87
N VAL A 187 13.64 -16.03 -8.58
CA VAL A 187 13.88 -16.06 -10.04
C VAL A 187 12.76 -15.36 -10.80
N THR A 188 11.50 -15.60 -10.45
CA THR A 188 10.36 -14.96 -11.14
C THR A 188 10.37 -13.46 -10.94
N SER A 189 10.68 -12.99 -9.73
CA SER A 189 10.72 -11.58 -9.42
C SER A 189 11.91 -10.85 -10.06
N VAL A 190 13.09 -11.49 -10.09
CA VAL A 190 14.27 -10.97 -10.82
C VAL A 190 14.01 -10.91 -12.33
N LEU A 191 13.40 -11.94 -12.91
CA LEU A 191 13.03 -11.94 -14.33
C LEU A 191 12.02 -10.83 -14.63
N CYS A 192 11.03 -10.62 -13.76
CA CYS A 192 10.05 -9.56 -13.92
C CYS A 192 10.69 -8.16 -13.86
N LEU A 193 11.59 -7.91 -12.90
CA LEU A 193 12.37 -6.67 -12.85
C LEU A 193 13.25 -6.48 -14.09
N LEU A 194 13.90 -7.55 -14.54
CA LEU A 194 14.75 -7.54 -15.73
C LEU A 194 13.95 -7.19 -16.99
N VAL A 195 12.67 -7.56 -17.07
CA VAL A 195 11.81 -7.16 -18.19
C VAL A 195 11.29 -5.72 -18.00
N LEU A 196 10.82 -5.36 -16.81
CA LEU A 196 10.16 -4.05 -16.59
C LEU A 196 11.11 -2.85 -16.63
N VAL A 197 12.30 -2.95 -16.04
CA VAL A 197 13.28 -1.86 -16.01
C VAL A 197 13.68 -1.41 -17.42
N PRO A 198 14.14 -2.30 -18.33
CA PRO A 198 14.48 -1.90 -19.68
C PRO A 198 13.25 -1.46 -20.47
N THR A 199 12.08 -2.10 -20.31
CA THR A 199 10.86 -1.61 -20.99
C THR A 199 10.52 -0.17 -20.59
N LYS A 200 10.68 0.18 -19.32
CA LYS A 200 10.49 1.55 -18.83
C LYS A 200 11.54 2.52 -19.39
N GLU A 201 12.82 2.15 -19.32
CA GLU A 201 13.92 2.99 -19.81
C GLU A 201 13.85 3.19 -21.33
N LEU A 202 13.48 2.15 -22.10
CA LEU A 202 13.24 2.25 -23.53
C LEU A 202 12.04 3.17 -23.81
N ASN A 203 10.95 3.03 -23.06
CA ASN A 203 9.78 3.88 -23.20
C ASN A 203 10.12 5.36 -22.97
N ASP A 204 10.86 5.67 -21.90
CA ASP A 204 11.24 7.05 -21.60
C ASP A 204 12.23 7.62 -22.64
N ARG A 205 13.12 6.79 -23.21
CA ARG A 205 14.02 7.20 -24.30
C ARG A 205 13.34 7.37 -25.65
N PHE A 206 12.38 6.53 -25.99
CA PHE A 206 11.65 6.62 -27.27
C PHE A 206 10.49 7.62 -27.24
N LYS A 207 10.04 8.05 -26.05
CA LYS A 207 9.03 9.12 -25.89
C LYS A 207 9.45 10.46 -26.51
N ALA A 208 10.75 10.71 -26.64
CA ALA A 208 11.28 11.91 -27.32
C ALA A 208 11.05 11.91 -28.85
N ASN A 209 10.79 10.76 -29.46
CA ASN A 209 10.73 10.61 -30.93
C ASN A 209 9.32 10.43 -31.51
N PHE A 210 8.25 10.31 -30.70
CA PHE A 210 6.88 10.10 -31.19
C PHE A 210 5.94 11.29 -30.89
N PRO A 211 5.16 11.78 -31.88
CA PRO A 211 4.16 12.82 -31.67
C PRO A 211 3.03 12.34 -30.74
N THR A 212 2.54 13.28 -29.94
CA THR A 212 1.71 13.20 -28.72
C THR A 212 0.29 12.63 -28.88
N GLY A 213 0.09 11.61 -29.72
CA GLY A 213 -1.24 11.02 -30.01
C GLY A 213 -1.53 9.67 -29.34
N LEU A 214 -0.51 8.86 -29.05
CA LEU A 214 -0.66 7.58 -28.35
C LEU A 214 0.29 7.54 -27.16
N SER A 215 -0.21 7.97 -26.00
CA SER A 215 0.35 7.51 -24.73
C SER A 215 0.03 6.02 -24.64
N TYR A 216 0.93 5.20 -25.17
CA TYR A 216 0.89 3.74 -25.05
C TYR A 216 0.63 3.37 -23.58
N PRO A 217 -0.25 2.40 -23.31
CA PRO A 217 -0.52 1.95 -21.96
C PRO A 217 0.62 1.03 -21.50
N ILE A 218 1.86 1.53 -21.47
CA ILE A 218 3.01 0.79 -20.94
C ILE A 218 2.97 0.70 -19.42
N SER A 219 2.20 1.59 -18.78
CA SER A 219 1.89 1.46 -17.37
C SER A 219 0.95 0.28 -17.06
N LEU A 220 0.28 -0.38 -18.03
CA LEU A 220 -0.55 -1.58 -17.77
C LEU A 220 0.24 -2.76 -17.19
N LEU A 221 1.57 -2.74 -17.31
CA LEU A 221 2.49 -3.80 -16.90
C LEU A 221 3.31 -3.45 -15.65
N THR A 222 3.24 -2.21 -15.15
CA THR A 222 3.93 -1.77 -13.91
C THR A 222 2.93 -1.70 -12.75
#